data_AF-Q7U7X3-F1
#
_entry.id   AF-Q7U7X3-F1
#
_cell.length_a   1.000
_cell.length_b   1.000
_cell.length_c   1.000
_cell.angle_alpha   90.00
_cell.angle_beta   90.00
_cell.angle_gamma   90.00
#
_symmetry.space_group_name_H-M   'P 1'
#
loop_
_entity.id
_entity.type
_entity.pdbx_description
1 polymer ?
#
loop_
_entity_poly.entity_id
_entity_poly.type
_entity_poly.pdbx_seq_one_letter_code
_entity_poly.pdbx_strand_id
1 'polypeptide(L)'
;MRNSFFDHSLDAASIRVRVREVMAGKVGFFSVGLYPASLAYNCAMQNEAGRLLLAARPGRDLLGAFSPEVVDSMDSAHVERVLDMGTHRVSGERIPNTLHDLILRCEVVVLSANSNHVEEDLLEACRLREELGREQVVLACLAGSFNHDPISNTAYVLCEKQPNLAFFSGFHRHGALRNPFDSFTANFCHPNALIAMLGAQLLDHLSPNIQVAAGVHNVEGQYIKAAKNMSSVFAGFGYAYHQENPGVLPTLLTLLLDQCLDQAATVSMARPDRQKLYHRQPIPLTELGYAVPRIEATLVRDGDFEKVRDHTFTQLTAMVADVRGSMMQPSSGKPTRNFQAGQVMASLIRREERCPLSMEELEQSCEDAGLPKGGLEGLKALRYWPQIARKYAIPLHDASMVNLLYMALYGRPAVKETAYRVMTDSRELSSYCQESVRPSHSRRYADALQNLDVPEALDLVVNAVIADNARKAMRGEMSLDDSASSSGPAYLQLMDAIESQLDG
;
A
#
# COMPACT_ATOMS: atom_id res chain seq x y z
N MET A 1 3.32 22.54 0.08
CA MET A 1 3.62 22.19 -1.31
C MET A 1 4.43 23.32 -1.92
N ARG A 2 5.75 23.21 -1.78
CA ARG A 2 6.73 24.05 -2.49
C ARG A 2 7.15 23.24 -3.71
N ASN A 3 7.22 23.87 -4.89
CA ASN A 3 7.87 23.21 -6.01
C ASN A 3 9.39 23.37 -5.78
N SER A 4 10.09 22.27 -5.50
CA SER A 4 11.54 22.29 -5.32
C SER A 4 12.29 22.36 -6.64
N PHE A 5 11.83 21.75 -7.74
CA PHE A 5 12.60 21.73 -9.00
C PHE A 5 12.99 23.12 -9.53
N PHE A 6 12.21 24.15 -9.19
CA PHE A 6 12.39 25.52 -9.65
C PHE A 6 12.56 26.47 -8.46
N ASP A 7 13.49 27.40 -8.59
CA ASP A 7 13.56 28.56 -7.71
C ASP A 7 12.30 29.43 -7.85
N HIS A 8 12.05 30.31 -6.88
CA HIS A 8 10.96 31.29 -6.93
C HIS A 8 11.26 32.43 -7.92
N SER A 9 11.51 32.07 -9.18
CA SER A 9 11.75 32.97 -10.29
C SER A 9 10.51 33.10 -11.17
N LEU A 10 10.25 34.31 -11.66
CA LEU A 10 9.24 34.57 -12.69
C LEU A 10 9.87 34.77 -14.08
N ASP A 11 11.19 34.63 -14.19
CA ASP A 11 11.89 34.76 -15.46
C ASP A 11 11.68 33.50 -16.33
N ALA A 12 10.90 33.66 -17.39
CA ALA A 12 10.59 32.61 -18.34
C ALA A 12 11.83 32.02 -19.01
N ALA A 13 12.89 32.81 -19.22
CA ALA A 13 14.12 32.30 -19.83
C ALA A 13 14.85 31.34 -18.89
N SER A 14 15.07 31.75 -17.64
CA SER A 14 15.66 30.91 -16.59
C SER A 14 14.84 29.64 -16.34
N ILE A 15 13.51 29.74 -16.28
CA ILE A 15 12.63 28.57 -16.10
C ILE A 15 12.79 27.60 -17.28
N ARG A 16 12.84 28.07 -18.52
CA ARG A 16 13.05 27.21 -19.70
C ARG A 16 14.38 26.48 -19.65
N VAL A 17 15.44 27.15 -19.22
CA VAL A 17 16.76 26.51 -19.00
C VAL A 17 16.62 25.43 -17.96
N ARG A 18 16.01 25.73 -16.81
CA ARG A 18 15.85 24.78 -15.71
C ARG A 18 15.02 23.56 -16.09
N VAL A 19 13.93 23.72 -16.86
CA VAL A 19 13.15 22.59 -17.38
C VAL A 19 14.04 21.64 -18.19
N ARG A 20 14.89 22.17 -19.06
CA ARG A 20 15.81 21.36 -19.88
C ARG A 20 16.86 20.64 -19.03
N GLU A 21 17.40 21.32 -18.02
CA GLU A 21 18.33 20.72 -17.06
C GLU A 21 17.68 19.56 -16.30
N VAL A 22 16.46 19.76 -15.76
CA VAL A 22 15.73 18.70 -15.05
C VAL A 22 15.49 17.52 -15.98
N MET A 23 15.09 17.74 -17.24
CA MET A 23 14.84 16.67 -18.22
C MET A 23 16.09 15.94 -18.70
N ALA A 24 17.27 16.56 -18.62
CA ALA A 24 18.56 15.93 -18.88
C ALA A 24 19.20 15.33 -17.61
N GLY A 25 18.58 15.55 -16.45
CA GLY A 25 19.10 15.21 -15.14
C GLY A 25 19.14 13.71 -14.84
N LYS A 26 19.69 13.39 -13.67
CA LYS A 26 19.86 12.02 -13.19
C LYS A 26 18.92 11.69 -12.05
N VAL A 27 18.61 10.40 -11.90
CA VAL A 27 17.90 9.83 -10.75
C VAL A 27 18.90 9.04 -9.91
N GLY A 28 18.90 9.26 -8.60
CA GLY A 28 19.69 8.51 -7.64
C GLY A 28 18.84 7.52 -6.84
N PHE A 29 19.32 6.30 -6.62
CA PHE A 29 18.75 5.40 -5.60
C PHE A 29 19.74 5.20 -4.46
N PHE A 30 19.31 5.51 -3.25
CA PHE A 30 20.10 5.30 -2.03
C PHE A 30 19.57 4.11 -1.22
N SER A 31 20.48 3.36 -0.60
CA SER A 31 20.17 2.12 0.14
C SER A 31 19.65 1.04 -0.82
N VAL A 32 20.50 0.70 -1.77
CA VAL A 32 20.21 -0.22 -2.89
C VAL A 32 19.85 -1.61 -2.38
N GLY A 33 18.57 -1.96 -2.48
CA GLY A 33 18.04 -3.30 -2.27
C GLY A 33 17.72 -4.03 -3.58
N LEU A 34 16.96 -5.13 -3.48
CA LEU A 34 16.58 -5.97 -4.63
C LEU A 34 15.88 -5.21 -5.75
N TYR A 35 14.96 -4.30 -5.43
CA TYR A 35 14.22 -3.53 -6.42
C TYR A 35 15.13 -2.55 -7.20
N PRO A 36 15.83 -1.59 -6.54
CA PRO A 36 16.74 -0.69 -7.25
C PRO A 36 17.85 -1.40 -8.00
N ALA A 37 18.41 -2.48 -7.45
CA ALA A 37 19.46 -3.25 -8.13
C ALA A 37 18.93 -3.94 -9.39
N SER A 38 17.71 -4.48 -9.34
CA SER A 38 17.11 -5.12 -10.53
C SER A 38 16.70 -4.10 -11.58
N LEU A 39 16.19 -2.93 -11.18
CA LEU A 39 15.94 -1.81 -12.10
C LEU A 39 17.25 -1.31 -12.73
N ALA A 40 18.32 -1.19 -11.96
CA ALA A 40 19.62 -0.78 -12.46
C ALA A 40 20.18 -1.78 -13.47
N TYR A 41 20.07 -3.08 -13.20
CA TYR A 41 20.43 -4.11 -14.16
C TYR A 41 19.61 -3.99 -15.44
N ASN A 42 18.31 -3.73 -15.34
CA ASN A 42 17.46 -3.49 -16.51
C ASN A 42 17.93 -2.26 -17.32
N CYS A 43 18.24 -1.17 -16.63
CA CYS A 43 18.79 0.04 -17.26
C CYS A 43 20.13 -0.29 -17.94
N ALA A 44 20.98 -1.09 -17.30
CA ALA A 44 22.26 -1.50 -17.87
C ALA A 44 22.08 -2.33 -19.15
N MET A 45 21.03 -3.14 -19.26
CA MET A 45 20.73 -3.89 -20.48
C MET A 45 20.22 -3.00 -21.62
N GLN A 46 19.41 -1.98 -21.31
CA GLN A 46 18.56 -1.31 -22.32
C GLN A 46 18.90 0.16 -22.58
N ASN A 47 19.62 0.83 -21.68
CA ASN A 47 19.78 2.28 -21.72
C ASN A 47 21.22 2.74 -21.48
N GLU A 48 21.80 3.36 -22.50
CA GLU A 48 23.18 3.89 -22.47
C GLU A 48 23.26 5.34 -21.96
N ALA A 49 22.14 6.01 -21.68
CA ALA A 49 22.12 7.45 -21.38
C ALA A 49 22.73 7.83 -20.02
N GLY A 50 23.14 6.88 -19.17
CA GLY A 50 23.85 7.15 -17.91
C GLY A 50 23.05 8.00 -16.90
N ARG A 51 21.72 7.87 -16.92
CA ARG A 51 20.77 8.68 -16.13
C ARG A 51 20.51 8.15 -14.72
N LEU A 52 20.99 6.95 -14.41
CA LEU A 52 20.84 6.32 -13.11
C LEU A 52 22.15 6.38 -12.33
N LEU A 53 22.08 6.83 -11.08
CA LEU A 53 23.15 6.69 -10.10
C LEU A 53 22.65 5.87 -8.91
N LEU A 54 23.57 5.12 -8.30
CA LEU A 54 23.29 4.26 -7.17
C LEU A 54 24.25 4.58 -6.03
N ALA A 55 23.79 4.42 -4.80
CA ALA A 55 24.63 4.43 -3.61
C ALA A 55 24.13 3.40 -2.60
N ALA A 56 24.99 2.47 -2.21
CA ALA A 56 24.70 1.54 -1.12
C ALA A 56 24.82 2.26 0.23
N ARG A 57 24.10 1.77 1.26
CA ARG A 57 24.29 2.25 2.63
C ARG A 57 25.70 1.84 3.10
N PRO A 58 26.41 2.64 3.91
CA PRO A 58 27.75 2.30 4.37
C PRO A 58 27.83 0.89 4.97
N GLY A 59 28.86 0.13 4.58
CA GLY A 59 29.05 -1.27 4.98
C GLY A 59 28.21 -2.30 4.22
N ARG A 60 27.52 -1.91 3.13
CA ARG A 60 26.80 -2.82 2.23
C ARG A 60 27.41 -2.81 0.83
N ASP A 61 27.37 -3.98 0.20
CA ASP A 61 27.74 -4.13 -1.21
C ASP A 61 26.57 -3.76 -2.12
N LEU A 62 26.87 -3.12 -3.26
CA LEU A 62 25.87 -2.65 -4.21
C LEU A 62 24.99 -3.78 -4.76
N LEU A 63 25.59 -4.95 -5.03
CA LEU A 63 24.91 -6.14 -5.53
C LEU A 63 24.56 -7.14 -4.41
N GLY A 64 24.85 -6.80 -3.14
CA GLY A 64 24.70 -7.72 -2.00
C GLY A 64 23.26 -8.10 -1.68
N ALA A 65 22.28 -7.49 -2.35
CA ALA A 65 20.88 -7.90 -2.27
C ALA A 65 20.57 -9.16 -3.10
N PHE A 66 21.38 -9.47 -4.12
CA PHE A 66 21.25 -10.69 -4.92
C PHE A 66 21.94 -11.87 -4.22
N SER A 67 21.40 -13.08 -4.43
CA SER A 67 22.15 -14.28 -4.03
C SER A 67 23.33 -14.49 -5.00
N PRO A 68 24.42 -15.15 -4.57
CA PRO A 68 25.56 -15.43 -5.44
C PRO A 68 25.16 -16.10 -6.76
N GLU A 69 24.25 -17.08 -6.70
CA GLU A 69 23.78 -17.81 -7.88
C GLU A 69 23.05 -16.90 -8.88
N VAL A 70 22.35 -15.87 -8.38
CA VAL A 70 21.69 -14.88 -9.24
C VAL A 70 22.73 -14.00 -9.93
N VAL A 71 23.77 -13.56 -9.21
CA VAL A 71 24.86 -12.75 -9.79
C VAL A 71 25.64 -13.54 -10.83
N ASP A 72 25.95 -14.81 -10.56
CA ASP A 72 26.68 -15.68 -11.49
C ASP A 72 25.91 -15.96 -12.79
N SER A 73 24.58 -15.85 -12.76
CA SER A 73 23.72 -15.98 -13.95
C SER A 73 23.60 -14.70 -14.78
N MET A 74 24.07 -13.56 -14.28
CA MET A 74 23.98 -12.27 -14.96
C MET A 74 25.11 -12.09 -15.97
N ASP A 75 24.84 -11.30 -17.01
CA ASP A 75 25.86 -10.90 -17.98
C ASP A 75 26.87 -9.94 -17.32
N SER A 76 28.16 -10.30 -17.37
CA SER A 76 29.23 -9.56 -16.70
C SER A 76 29.37 -8.10 -17.19
N ALA A 77 29.08 -7.82 -18.46
CA ALA A 77 29.16 -6.47 -19.01
C ALA A 77 28.01 -5.59 -18.50
N HIS A 78 26.82 -6.16 -18.25
CA HIS A 78 25.73 -5.45 -17.59
C HIS A 78 26.01 -5.24 -16.10
N VAL A 79 26.62 -6.23 -15.44
CA VAL A 79 27.05 -6.10 -14.03
C VAL A 79 28.06 -4.96 -13.86
N GLU A 80 29.08 -4.86 -14.73
CA GLU A 80 30.05 -3.77 -14.67
C GLU A 80 29.40 -2.39 -14.88
N ARG A 81 28.42 -2.28 -15.78
CA ARG A 81 27.62 -1.05 -15.95
C ARG A 81 26.85 -0.69 -14.69
N VAL A 82 26.29 -1.65 -13.96
CA VAL A 82 25.63 -1.39 -12.67
C VAL A 82 26.65 -0.90 -11.62
N LEU A 83 27.85 -1.49 -11.58
CA LEU A 83 28.92 -1.02 -10.70
C LEU A 83 29.38 0.41 -11.07
N ASP A 84 29.36 0.78 -12.36
CA ASP A 84 29.65 2.15 -12.81
C ASP A 84 28.58 3.13 -12.35
N MET A 85 27.29 2.75 -12.36
CA MET A 85 26.22 3.58 -11.78
C MET A 85 26.43 3.82 -10.27
N GLY A 86 27.05 2.85 -9.59
CA GLY A 86 27.35 2.89 -8.16
C GLY A 86 28.62 3.64 -7.77
N THR A 87 29.40 4.13 -8.74
CA THR A 87 30.74 4.68 -8.49
C THR A 87 31.01 5.96 -9.28
N HIS A 88 32.08 6.66 -8.92
CA HIS A 88 32.68 7.73 -9.71
C HIS A 88 34.21 7.61 -9.67
N ARG A 89 34.92 8.38 -10.49
CA ARG A 89 36.38 8.33 -10.54
C ARG A 89 37.03 9.56 -9.93
N VAL A 90 38.00 9.34 -9.03
CA VAL A 90 38.89 10.37 -8.50
C VAL A 90 40.32 9.88 -8.69
N SER A 91 41.15 10.65 -9.39
CA SER A 91 42.53 10.27 -9.72
C SER A 91 42.68 8.90 -10.40
N GLY A 92 41.67 8.49 -11.18
CA GLY A 92 41.64 7.20 -11.88
C GLY A 92 41.05 6.04 -11.06
N GLU A 93 40.95 6.18 -9.73
CA GLU A 93 40.40 5.17 -8.83
C GLU A 93 38.87 5.23 -8.79
N ARG A 94 38.24 4.05 -8.66
CA ARG A 94 36.79 3.90 -8.58
C ARG A 94 36.35 4.08 -7.12
N ILE A 95 35.63 5.16 -6.84
CA ILE A 95 35.10 5.48 -5.52
C ILE A 95 33.60 5.22 -5.49
N PRO A 96 33.06 4.49 -4.49
CA PRO A 96 31.62 4.31 -4.32
C PRO A 96 30.91 5.63 -4.11
N ASN A 97 29.76 5.82 -4.77
CA ASN A 97 28.90 6.97 -4.50
C ASN A 97 28.28 6.84 -3.11
N THR A 98 28.07 7.99 -2.49
CA THR A 98 27.39 8.18 -1.20
C THR A 98 26.05 8.88 -1.38
N LEU A 99 25.23 8.96 -0.32
CA LEU A 99 24.02 9.78 -0.34
C LEU A 99 24.34 11.25 -0.67
N HIS A 100 25.44 11.78 -0.14
CA HIS A 100 25.94 13.11 -0.47
C HIS A 100 26.17 13.28 -1.98
N ASP A 101 26.82 12.31 -2.64
CA ASP A 101 27.06 12.35 -4.08
C ASP A 101 25.75 12.33 -4.89
N LEU A 102 24.76 11.55 -4.44
CA LEU A 102 23.46 11.51 -5.10
C LEU A 102 22.74 12.86 -4.98
N ILE A 103 22.71 13.47 -3.80
CA ILE A 103 22.10 14.81 -3.60
C ILE A 103 22.80 15.87 -4.46
N LEU A 104 24.12 15.77 -4.63
CA LEU A 104 24.88 16.70 -5.44
C LEU A 104 24.68 16.50 -6.96
N ARG A 105 24.37 15.29 -7.43
CA ARG A 105 24.44 14.96 -8.87
C ARG A 105 23.09 14.61 -9.50
N CYS A 106 22.05 14.41 -8.71
CA CYS A 106 20.73 14.02 -9.18
C CYS A 106 19.69 15.14 -9.02
N GLU A 107 18.62 15.01 -9.79
CA GLU A 107 17.42 15.85 -9.69
C GLU A 107 16.37 15.20 -8.79
N VAL A 108 16.32 13.87 -8.80
CA VAL A 108 15.48 13.05 -7.90
C VAL A 108 16.38 12.06 -7.16
N VAL A 109 16.22 11.96 -5.85
CA VAL A 109 16.88 10.94 -5.02
C VAL A 109 15.81 10.09 -4.34
N VAL A 110 15.76 8.81 -4.68
CA VAL A 110 14.84 7.82 -4.13
C VAL A 110 15.52 7.04 -3.00
N LEU A 111 14.98 7.15 -1.80
CA LEU A 111 15.39 6.39 -0.63
C LEU A 111 14.68 5.03 -0.65
N SER A 112 15.44 3.95 -0.82
CA SER A 112 14.89 2.59 -1.01
C SER A 112 15.09 1.64 0.16
N ALA A 113 15.50 2.16 1.32
CA ALA A 113 15.61 1.38 2.52
C ALA A 113 14.25 0.85 3.01
N ASN A 114 14.28 -0.20 3.85
CA ASN A 114 13.09 -0.71 4.53
C ASN A 114 12.70 0.19 5.72
N SER A 115 11.57 -0.13 6.37
CA SER A 115 11.04 0.56 7.57
C SER A 115 12.08 0.80 8.66
N ASN A 116 13.02 -0.13 8.85
CA ASN A 116 14.02 -0.03 9.92
C ASN A 116 15.03 1.13 9.71
N HIS A 117 15.17 1.64 8.49
CA HIS A 117 16.28 2.50 8.09
C HIS A 117 15.84 3.75 7.33
N VAL A 118 14.67 3.72 6.69
CA VAL A 118 14.21 4.78 5.79
C VAL A 118 14.00 6.13 6.48
N GLU A 119 13.65 6.16 7.76
CA GLU A 119 13.47 7.42 8.51
C GLU A 119 14.82 8.09 8.81
N GLU A 120 15.82 7.31 9.23
CA GLU A 120 17.20 7.80 9.41
C GLU A 120 17.76 8.32 8.07
N ASP A 121 17.57 7.55 7.00
CA ASP A 121 18.04 7.91 5.66
C ASP A 121 17.35 9.20 5.17
N LEU A 122 16.07 9.41 5.51
CA LEU A 122 15.33 10.63 5.16
C LEU A 122 15.81 11.86 5.93
N LEU A 123 16.06 11.71 7.24
CA LEU A 123 16.60 12.78 8.07
C LEU A 123 17.97 13.23 7.54
N GLU A 124 18.83 12.27 7.24
CA GLU A 124 20.15 12.53 6.68
C GLU A 124 20.07 13.17 5.29
N ALA A 125 19.19 12.69 4.41
CA ALA A 125 18.98 13.28 3.09
C ALA A 125 18.49 14.74 3.17
N CYS A 126 17.60 15.05 4.13
CA CYS A 126 17.16 16.42 4.35
C CYS A 126 18.31 17.32 4.84
N ARG A 127 19.10 16.85 5.81
CA ARG A 127 20.27 17.57 6.32
C ARG A 127 21.28 17.86 5.21
N LEU A 128 21.65 16.86 4.43
CA LEU A 128 22.59 17.00 3.31
C LEU A 128 22.06 17.95 2.22
N ARG A 129 20.76 17.89 1.93
CA ARG A 129 20.13 18.80 0.95
C ARG A 129 20.29 20.26 1.38
N GLU A 130 20.08 20.55 2.65
CA GLU A 130 20.24 21.89 3.23
C GLU A 130 21.71 22.32 3.25
N GLU A 131 22.61 21.46 3.76
CA GLU A 131 24.05 21.75 3.85
C GLU A 131 24.71 22.01 2.49
N LEU A 132 24.26 21.31 1.45
CA LEU A 132 24.76 21.47 0.08
C LEU A 132 24.08 22.62 -0.67
N GLY A 133 23.08 23.28 -0.08
CA GLY A 133 22.28 24.30 -0.77
C GLY A 133 21.53 23.74 -1.98
N ARG A 134 21.13 22.46 -1.92
CA ARG A 134 20.49 21.70 -3.00
C ARG A 134 18.99 21.54 -2.80
N GLU A 135 18.33 22.61 -2.33
CA GLU A 135 16.89 22.66 -2.06
C GLU A 135 16.02 22.22 -3.25
N GLN A 136 16.55 22.29 -4.47
CA GLN A 136 15.85 21.92 -5.68
C GLN A 136 15.74 20.41 -5.95
N VAL A 137 16.52 19.59 -5.23
CA VAL A 137 16.48 18.14 -5.37
C VAL A 137 15.21 17.58 -4.74
N VAL A 138 14.47 16.80 -5.51
CA VAL A 138 13.27 16.11 -5.04
C VAL A 138 13.68 14.83 -4.33
N LEU A 139 13.35 14.74 -3.05
CA LEU A 139 13.47 13.50 -2.30
C LEU A 139 12.23 12.65 -2.51
N ALA A 140 12.43 11.35 -2.69
CA ALA A 140 11.37 10.36 -2.78
C ALA A 140 11.67 9.17 -1.88
N CYS A 141 10.66 8.38 -1.53
CA CYS A 141 10.85 7.10 -0.85
C CYS A 141 10.13 5.96 -1.58
N LEU A 142 10.66 4.74 -1.43
CA LEU A 142 10.07 3.49 -1.92
C LEU A 142 9.48 2.63 -0.79
N ALA A 143 9.73 3.00 0.47
CA ALA A 143 9.28 2.24 1.64
C ALA A 143 7.74 2.20 1.74
N GLY A 144 7.18 1.02 1.48
CA GLY A 144 5.75 0.75 1.56
C GLY A 144 5.37 0.04 2.87
N SER A 145 5.66 0.65 4.01
CA SER A 145 5.44 0.07 5.34
C SER A 145 5.04 1.16 6.33
N PHE A 146 4.31 0.79 7.38
CA PHE A 146 4.08 1.68 8.52
C PHE A 146 5.36 1.78 9.35
N ASN A 147 5.66 3.00 9.80
CA ASN A 147 6.62 3.24 10.87
C ASN A 147 5.88 3.40 12.20
N HIS A 148 6.61 3.27 13.30
CA HIS A 148 6.09 3.43 14.64
C HIS A 148 7.00 4.35 15.43
N ASP A 149 6.42 5.38 16.04
CA ASP A 149 7.10 6.22 17.01
C ASP A 149 6.87 5.64 18.41
N PRO A 150 7.91 5.15 19.09
CA PRO A 150 7.79 4.56 20.42
C PRO A 150 7.44 5.58 21.50
N ILE A 151 7.74 6.87 21.30
CA ILE A 151 7.51 7.93 22.28
C ILE A 151 6.04 8.34 22.28
N SER A 152 5.52 8.73 21.11
CA SER A 152 4.10 9.10 20.96
C SER A 152 3.19 7.87 20.86
N ASN A 153 3.76 6.66 20.83
CA ASN A 153 3.08 5.41 20.52
C ASN A 153 2.10 5.62 19.36
N THR A 154 2.60 6.07 18.21
CA THR A 154 1.81 6.40 17.00
C THR A 154 2.40 5.75 15.75
N ALA A 155 1.57 5.01 15.00
CA ALA A 155 1.93 4.45 13.71
C ALA A 155 1.68 5.47 12.58
N TYR A 156 2.53 5.52 11.57
CA TYR A 156 2.41 6.49 10.46
C TYR A 156 3.05 6.01 9.18
N VAL A 157 2.72 6.67 8.08
CA VAL A 157 3.47 6.60 6.82
C VAL A 157 4.38 7.83 6.69
N LEU A 158 5.58 7.69 6.11
CA LEU A 158 6.56 8.78 6.05
C LEU A 158 6.05 10.04 5.34
N CYS A 159 5.33 9.87 4.24
CA CYS A 159 4.79 10.98 3.45
C CYS A 159 3.77 11.81 4.25
N GLU A 160 3.20 11.28 5.33
CA GLU A 160 2.36 12.05 6.26
C GLU A 160 3.22 13.02 7.10
N LYS A 161 4.35 12.54 7.64
CA LYS A 161 5.29 13.37 8.40
C LYS A 161 6.03 14.39 7.54
N GLN A 162 6.36 14.02 6.30
CA GLN A 162 7.02 14.89 5.33
C GLN A 162 6.16 15.01 4.06
N PRO A 163 5.15 15.89 4.02
CA PRO A 163 4.22 15.98 2.90
C PRO A 163 4.88 16.25 1.54
N ASN A 164 6.00 16.97 1.49
CA ASN A 164 6.73 17.22 0.23
C ASN A 164 7.63 16.03 -0.19
N LEU A 165 7.65 14.91 0.54
CA LEU A 165 8.34 13.69 0.13
C LEU A 165 7.53 13.02 -0.99
N ALA A 166 8.17 12.78 -2.14
CA ALA A 166 7.53 11.98 -3.18
C ALA A 166 7.48 10.50 -2.77
N PHE A 167 6.48 9.78 -3.26
CA PHE A 167 6.37 8.34 -3.09
C PHE A 167 6.52 7.66 -4.45
N PHE A 168 7.53 6.79 -4.56
CA PHE A 168 7.76 6.01 -5.77
C PHE A 168 7.32 4.56 -5.53
N SER A 169 6.32 4.10 -6.26
CA SER A 169 5.84 2.73 -6.19
C SER A 169 6.15 1.97 -7.48
N GLY A 170 6.94 0.91 -7.38
CA GLY A 170 7.14 -0.06 -8.45
C GLY A 170 6.54 -1.42 -8.16
N PHE A 171 6.36 -2.23 -9.19
CA PHE A 171 5.90 -3.61 -9.10
C PHE A 171 6.98 -4.52 -8.46
N HIS A 172 6.65 -5.23 -7.38
CA HIS A 172 7.60 -5.98 -6.54
C HIS A 172 7.96 -7.39 -7.05
N ARG A 173 8.05 -7.59 -8.37
CA ARG A 173 8.55 -8.85 -8.94
C ARG A 173 9.94 -8.65 -9.51
N HIS A 174 10.94 -8.66 -8.64
CA HIS A 174 12.33 -8.35 -8.99
C HIS A 174 12.91 -9.22 -10.13
N GLY A 175 12.41 -10.46 -10.30
CA GLY A 175 12.75 -11.30 -11.44
C GLY A 175 12.27 -10.75 -12.78
N ALA A 176 11.07 -10.16 -12.83
CA ALA A 176 10.51 -9.52 -14.03
C ALA A 176 11.39 -8.33 -14.48
N LEU A 177 11.88 -7.54 -13.53
CA LEU A 177 12.78 -6.41 -13.82
C LEU A 177 14.05 -6.85 -14.58
N ARG A 178 14.54 -8.07 -14.37
CA ARG A 178 15.75 -8.57 -15.04
C ARG A 178 15.46 -9.27 -16.38
N ASN A 179 14.19 -9.46 -16.74
CA ASN A 179 13.82 -10.02 -18.02
C ASN A 179 13.79 -8.91 -19.09
N PRO A 180 14.61 -8.99 -20.15
CA PRO A 180 14.67 -7.95 -21.18
C PRO A 180 13.35 -7.79 -21.97
N PHE A 181 12.50 -8.81 -21.99
CA PHE A 181 11.23 -8.81 -22.71
C PHE A 181 10.03 -8.45 -21.83
N ASP A 182 10.23 -8.19 -20.55
CA ASP A 182 9.17 -7.84 -19.62
C ASP A 182 9.07 -6.33 -19.47
N SER A 183 7.87 -5.84 -19.16
CA SER A 183 7.57 -4.41 -18.98
C SER A 183 6.77 -4.23 -17.70
N PHE A 184 6.98 -3.12 -17.01
CA PHE A 184 6.35 -2.89 -15.71
C PHE A 184 5.95 -1.44 -15.53
N THR A 185 4.80 -1.28 -14.89
CA THR A 185 4.26 0.03 -14.54
C THR A 185 4.72 0.43 -13.14
N ALA A 186 4.95 1.73 -12.95
CA ALA A 186 5.21 2.35 -11.66
C ALA A 186 4.41 3.66 -11.54
N ASN A 187 4.29 4.15 -10.31
CA ASN A 187 3.77 5.49 -10.06
C ASN A 187 4.83 6.33 -9.34
N PHE A 188 4.95 7.59 -9.74
CA PHE A 188 5.67 8.61 -9.00
C PHE A 188 4.68 9.65 -8.49
N CYS A 189 4.41 9.58 -7.18
CA CYS A 189 3.41 10.41 -6.53
C CYS A 189 4.07 11.56 -5.77
N HIS A 190 3.72 12.80 -6.09
CA HIS A 190 4.15 13.98 -5.34
C HIS A 190 3.00 14.99 -5.28
N PRO A 191 2.73 15.63 -4.13
CA PRO A 191 1.51 16.42 -3.96
C PRO A 191 1.47 17.69 -4.83
N ASN A 192 2.58 18.08 -5.47
CA ASN A 192 2.60 19.06 -6.55
C ASN A 192 2.60 18.35 -7.92
N ALA A 193 1.56 18.59 -8.73
CA ALA A 193 1.35 18.01 -10.05
C ALA A 193 2.54 18.17 -11.01
N LEU A 194 3.18 19.33 -11.03
CA LEU A 194 4.30 19.59 -11.95
C LEU A 194 5.54 18.78 -11.56
N ILE A 195 5.83 18.64 -10.26
CA ILE A 195 6.89 17.75 -9.78
C ILE A 195 6.55 16.30 -10.11
N ALA A 196 5.30 15.88 -9.91
CA ALA A 196 4.88 14.52 -10.21
C ALA A 196 5.12 14.19 -11.69
N MET A 197 4.76 15.10 -12.62
CA MET A 197 5.00 14.92 -14.06
C MET A 197 6.48 14.85 -14.41
N LEU A 198 7.28 15.83 -13.97
CA LEU A 198 8.70 15.89 -14.31
C LEU A 198 9.47 14.73 -13.68
N GLY A 199 9.14 14.36 -12.44
CA GLY A 199 9.74 13.22 -11.74
C GLY A 199 9.35 11.89 -12.37
N ALA A 200 8.09 11.71 -12.76
CA ALA A 200 7.65 10.54 -13.52
C ALA A 200 8.41 10.43 -14.83
N GLN A 201 8.52 11.52 -15.60
CA GLN A 201 9.25 11.53 -16.88
C GLN A 201 10.75 11.22 -16.71
N LEU A 202 11.39 11.70 -15.64
CA LEU A 202 12.77 11.34 -15.32
C LEU A 202 12.95 9.84 -15.08
N LEU A 203 12.02 9.24 -14.33
CA LEU A 203 12.03 7.81 -14.01
C LEU A 203 11.65 6.94 -15.22
N ASP A 204 10.71 7.40 -16.05
CA ASP A 204 10.26 6.75 -17.29
C ASP A 204 11.42 6.61 -18.29
N HIS A 205 12.28 7.62 -18.37
CA HIS A 205 13.47 7.57 -19.22
C HIS A 205 14.62 6.69 -18.68
N LEU A 206 14.48 6.03 -17.53
CA LEU A 206 15.53 5.14 -17.03
C LEU A 206 15.63 3.86 -17.85
N SER A 207 14.52 3.35 -18.37
CA SER A 207 14.49 2.17 -19.22
C SER A 207 13.25 2.17 -20.11
N PRO A 208 13.33 1.67 -21.36
CA PRO A 208 12.14 1.46 -22.18
C PRO A 208 11.13 0.45 -21.57
N ASN A 209 11.56 -0.35 -20.58
CA ASN A 209 10.72 -1.37 -19.96
C ASN A 209 9.95 -0.87 -18.73
N ILE A 210 10.25 0.34 -18.23
CA ILE A 210 9.46 0.97 -17.15
C ILE A 210 8.49 1.97 -17.74
N GLN A 211 7.26 1.99 -17.24
CA GLN A 211 6.25 2.99 -17.55
C GLN A 211 5.83 3.69 -16.26
N VAL A 212 6.16 4.96 -16.11
CA VAL A 212 5.96 5.69 -14.85
C VAL A 212 4.85 6.73 -15.01
N ALA A 213 3.74 6.52 -14.30
CA ALA A 213 2.63 7.46 -14.26
C ALA A 213 2.78 8.46 -13.11
N ALA A 214 2.50 9.74 -13.38
CA ALA A 214 2.48 10.78 -12.37
C ALA A 214 1.22 10.71 -11.50
N GLY A 215 1.34 11.01 -10.21
CA GLY A 215 0.20 11.12 -9.30
C GLY A 215 0.42 12.17 -8.22
N VAL A 216 -0.65 12.64 -7.58
CA VAL A 216 -0.56 13.61 -6.46
C VAL A 216 -0.72 12.98 -5.09
N HIS A 217 -1.17 11.72 -5.03
CA HIS A 217 -1.55 11.01 -3.81
C HIS A 217 -0.37 10.25 -3.20
N ASN A 218 0.64 10.97 -2.70
CA ASN A 218 1.84 10.37 -2.09
C ASN A 218 1.54 9.65 -0.77
N VAL A 219 0.76 10.26 0.12
CA VAL A 219 0.36 9.67 1.41
C VAL A 219 -0.50 8.43 1.19
N GLU A 220 -1.53 8.55 0.35
CA GLU A 220 -2.44 7.46 0.04
C GLU A 220 -1.71 6.32 -0.66
N GLY A 221 -0.84 6.64 -1.63
CA GLY A 221 -0.02 5.64 -2.30
C GLY A 221 0.87 4.86 -1.32
N GLN A 222 1.52 5.55 -0.39
CA GLN A 222 2.33 4.89 0.65
C GLN A 222 1.46 4.07 1.60
N TYR A 223 0.28 4.58 1.97
CA TYR A 223 -0.68 3.89 2.82
C TYR A 223 -1.15 2.58 2.17
N ILE A 224 -1.59 2.62 0.91
CA ILE A 224 -1.99 1.42 0.14
C ILE A 224 -0.88 0.37 0.19
N LYS A 225 0.38 0.79 -0.01
CA LYS A 225 1.54 -0.11 0.01
C LYS A 225 1.86 -0.67 1.39
N ALA A 226 1.54 0.05 2.45
CA ALA A 226 1.67 -0.44 3.82
C ALA A 226 0.53 -1.41 4.17
N ALA A 227 -0.72 -1.03 3.90
CA ALA A 227 -1.91 -1.83 4.15
C ALA A 227 -1.90 -3.16 3.39
N LYS A 228 -1.46 -3.17 2.12
CA LYS A 228 -1.38 -4.40 1.32
C LYS A 228 -0.53 -5.47 1.99
N ASN A 229 0.44 -5.12 2.85
CA ASN A 229 1.30 -6.11 3.49
C ASN A 229 0.51 -6.97 4.47
N MET A 230 -0.43 -6.40 5.22
CA MET A 230 -1.36 -7.15 6.09
C MET A 230 -2.32 -7.98 5.24
N SER A 231 -2.92 -7.36 4.23
CA SER A 231 -3.85 -8.05 3.31
C SER A 231 -3.18 -9.18 2.52
N SER A 232 -1.88 -9.07 2.23
CA SER A 232 -1.07 -10.12 1.59
C SER A 232 -0.90 -11.35 2.50
N VAL A 233 -0.80 -11.18 3.83
CA VAL A 233 -0.82 -12.30 4.78
C VAL A 233 -2.16 -13.03 4.70
N PHE A 234 -3.28 -12.31 4.70
CA PHE A 234 -4.59 -12.95 4.56
C PHE A 234 -4.73 -13.68 3.23
N ALA A 235 -4.31 -13.05 2.13
CA ALA A 235 -4.35 -13.67 0.81
C ALA A 235 -3.55 -14.99 0.79
N GLY A 236 -2.34 -14.99 1.35
CA GLY A 236 -1.51 -16.19 1.47
C GLY A 236 -2.18 -17.32 2.25
N PHE A 237 -2.87 -16.97 3.35
CA PHE A 237 -3.69 -17.92 4.09
C PHE A 237 -4.84 -18.46 3.24
N GLY A 238 -5.60 -17.60 2.58
CA GLY A 238 -6.72 -17.98 1.71
C GLY A 238 -6.27 -18.94 0.62
N TYR A 239 -5.19 -18.63 -0.09
CA TYR A 239 -4.65 -19.48 -1.16
C TYR A 239 -4.16 -20.84 -0.66
N ALA A 240 -3.59 -20.94 0.54
CA ALA A 240 -3.08 -22.22 1.06
C ALA A 240 -4.16 -23.06 1.78
N TYR A 241 -5.06 -22.41 2.53
CA TYR A 241 -6.10 -23.11 3.28
C TYR A 241 -7.29 -23.48 2.39
N HIS A 242 -7.70 -22.58 1.49
CA HIS A 242 -8.87 -22.75 0.62
C HIS A 242 -8.52 -23.11 -0.82
N GLN A 243 -7.34 -23.68 -1.08
CA GLN A 243 -6.92 -24.08 -2.44
C GLN A 243 -7.92 -25.02 -3.13
N GLU A 244 -8.66 -25.82 -2.37
CA GLU A 244 -9.66 -26.77 -2.87
C GLU A 244 -11.05 -26.12 -3.07
N ASN A 245 -11.23 -24.87 -2.64
CA ASN A 245 -12.47 -24.10 -2.74
C ASN A 245 -12.30 -22.92 -3.71
N PRO A 246 -12.19 -23.15 -5.04
CA PRO A 246 -11.81 -22.12 -5.99
C PRO A 246 -12.80 -20.94 -6.06
N GLY A 247 -14.04 -21.10 -5.60
CA GLY A 247 -15.04 -20.03 -5.57
C GLY A 247 -14.75 -18.92 -4.55
N VAL A 248 -14.05 -19.20 -3.44
CA VAL A 248 -13.81 -18.19 -2.38
C VAL A 248 -12.63 -17.28 -2.70
N LEU A 249 -11.63 -17.76 -3.45
CA LEU A 249 -10.39 -17.03 -3.70
C LEU A 249 -10.59 -15.72 -4.50
N PRO A 250 -11.40 -15.69 -5.59
CA PRO A 250 -11.67 -14.44 -6.29
C PRO A 250 -12.39 -13.40 -5.41
N THR A 251 -13.32 -13.86 -4.55
CA THR A 251 -14.04 -13.02 -3.59
C THR A 251 -13.07 -12.41 -2.59
N LEU A 252 -12.19 -13.21 -1.98
CA LEU A 252 -11.17 -12.74 -1.05
C LEU A 252 -10.23 -11.73 -1.70
N LEU A 253 -9.73 -12.03 -2.90
CA LEU A 253 -8.80 -11.14 -3.60
C LEU A 253 -9.44 -9.79 -3.93
N THR A 254 -10.69 -9.81 -4.41
CA THR A 254 -11.43 -8.60 -4.74
C THR A 254 -11.65 -7.76 -3.49
N LEU A 255 -12.14 -8.39 -2.41
CA LEU A 255 -12.40 -7.71 -1.15
C LEU A 255 -11.12 -7.12 -0.52
N LEU A 256 -10.02 -7.88 -0.48
CA LEU A 256 -8.75 -7.41 0.07
C LEU A 256 -8.19 -6.21 -0.71
N LEU A 257 -8.38 -6.19 -2.03
CA LEU A 257 -8.00 -5.06 -2.88
C LEU A 257 -8.88 -3.84 -2.58
N ASP A 258 -10.20 -4.01 -2.61
CA ASP A 258 -11.16 -2.93 -2.40
C ASP A 258 -10.94 -2.28 -1.02
N GLN A 259 -10.72 -3.08 0.02
CA GLN A 259 -10.41 -2.59 1.36
C GLN A 259 -9.12 -1.76 1.42
N CYS A 260 -8.07 -2.14 0.68
CA CYS A 260 -6.85 -1.31 0.64
C CYS A 260 -7.13 0.07 0.00
N LEU A 261 -8.04 0.14 -0.98
CA LEU A 261 -8.40 1.37 -1.68
C LEU A 261 -9.37 2.22 -0.87
N ASP A 262 -10.43 1.63 -0.29
CA ASP A 262 -11.40 2.31 0.58
C ASP A 262 -10.69 2.90 1.82
N GLN A 263 -9.76 2.16 2.45
CA GLN A 263 -8.94 2.71 3.53
C GLN A 263 -8.12 3.93 3.09
N ALA A 264 -7.53 3.88 1.90
CA ALA A 264 -6.75 4.99 1.36
C ALA A 264 -7.61 6.22 1.02
N ALA A 265 -8.85 6.00 0.57
CA ALA A 265 -9.82 7.07 0.39
C ALA A 265 -10.17 7.75 1.72
N THR A 266 -10.39 6.96 2.78
CA THR A 266 -10.58 7.48 4.15
C THR A 266 -9.37 8.29 4.62
N VAL A 267 -8.15 7.77 4.41
CA VAL A 267 -6.91 8.49 4.72
C VAL A 267 -6.84 9.82 3.97
N SER A 268 -7.19 9.84 2.67
CA SER A 268 -7.23 11.07 1.88
C SER A 268 -8.19 12.10 2.47
N MET A 269 -9.32 11.63 3.01
CA MET A 269 -10.33 12.49 3.62
C MET A 269 -9.88 13.12 4.94
N ALA A 270 -9.06 12.39 5.70
CA ALA A 270 -8.50 12.86 6.97
C ALA A 270 -7.25 13.77 6.81
N ARG A 271 -6.76 13.99 5.58
CA ARG A 271 -5.52 14.76 5.36
C ARG A 271 -5.65 16.22 5.80
N PRO A 272 -4.74 16.72 6.66
CA PRO A 272 -4.73 18.13 7.05
C PRO A 272 -4.50 19.09 5.87
N ASP A 273 -3.73 18.66 4.86
CA ASP A 273 -3.39 19.45 3.68
C ASP A 273 -4.35 19.27 2.50
N ARG A 274 -5.45 18.52 2.66
CA ARG A 274 -6.38 18.15 1.59
C ARG A 274 -6.86 19.33 0.75
N GLN A 275 -7.29 20.41 1.40
CA GLN A 275 -7.80 21.59 0.70
C GLN A 275 -6.72 22.20 -0.19
N LYS A 276 -5.47 22.25 0.30
CA LYS A 276 -4.31 22.73 -0.46
C LYS A 276 -3.99 21.78 -1.61
N LEU A 277 -4.03 20.46 -1.36
CA LEU A 277 -3.76 19.42 -2.34
C LEU A 277 -4.67 19.56 -3.56
N TYR A 278 -5.97 19.75 -3.40
CA TYR A 278 -6.87 19.80 -4.56
C TYR A 278 -7.04 21.20 -5.18
N HIS A 279 -6.98 22.27 -4.39
CA HIS A 279 -7.31 23.62 -4.89
C HIS A 279 -6.10 24.48 -5.29
N ARG A 280 -4.86 24.02 -5.04
CA ARG A 280 -3.64 24.78 -5.36
C ARG A 280 -2.69 24.06 -6.30
N GLN A 281 -3.24 23.20 -7.17
CA GLN A 281 -2.44 22.54 -8.20
C GLN A 281 -2.09 23.52 -9.33
N PRO A 282 -0.86 23.45 -9.87
CA PRO A 282 -0.49 24.22 -11.06
C PRO A 282 -1.19 23.74 -12.33
N ILE A 283 -1.66 22.48 -12.33
CA ILE A 283 -2.30 21.82 -13.46
C ILE A 283 -3.54 21.07 -12.92
N PRO A 284 -4.70 21.13 -13.58
CA PRO A 284 -5.87 20.36 -13.17
C PRO A 284 -5.56 18.86 -13.06
N LEU A 285 -6.08 18.17 -12.03
CA LEU A 285 -5.82 16.74 -11.88
C LEU A 285 -6.34 15.92 -13.07
N THR A 286 -7.38 16.38 -13.76
CA THR A 286 -7.89 15.72 -14.96
C THR A 286 -6.87 15.68 -16.11
N GLU A 287 -5.98 16.67 -16.19
CA GLU A 287 -4.86 16.70 -17.15
C GLU A 287 -3.70 15.77 -16.74
N LEU A 288 -3.65 15.36 -15.47
CA LEU A 288 -2.81 14.25 -15.00
C LEU A 288 -3.48 12.89 -15.24
N GLY A 289 -4.63 12.86 -15.90
CA GLY A 289 -5.40 11.66 -16.23
C GLY A 289 -6.44 11.26 -15.19
N TYR A 290 -6.58 11.97 -14.07
CA TYR A 290 -7.59 11.62 -13.07
C TYR A 290 -8.99 11.78 -13.68
N ALA A 291 -9.88 10.82 -13.45
CA ALA A 291 -11.26 10.91 -13.91
C ALA A 291 -12.05 12.04 -13.22
N VAL A 292 -11.62 12.44 -12.01
CA VAL A 292 -12.27 13.45 -11.19
C VAL A 292 -11.24 14.42 -10.58
N PRO A 293 -11.63 15.67 -10.28
CA PRO A 293 -10.70 16.69 -9.78
C PRO A 293 -10.28 16.50 -8.31
N ARG A 294 -10.97 15.64 -7.55
CA ARG A 294 -10.64 15.30 -6.15
C ARG A 294 -11.29 13.99 -5.71
N ILE A 295 -10.71 13.33 -4.70
CA ILE A 295 -11.36 12.25 -3.96
C ILE A 295 -12.48 12.83 -3.10
N GLU A 296 -13.72 12.39 -3.33
CA GLU A 296 -14.89 12.74 -2.54
C GLU A 296 -15.43 11.49 -1.84
N ALA A 297 -15.63 11.58 -0.52
CA ALA A 297 -16.47 10.68 0.24
C ALA A 297 -17.64 11.49 0.79
N THR A 298 -18.86 11.00 0.63
CA THR A 298 -20.08 11.63 1.15
C THR A 298 -20.89 10.57 1.89
N LEU A 299 -21.30 10.88 3.12
CA LEU A 299 -22.16 10.04 3.95
C LEU A 299 -23.62 10.48 3.74
N VAL A 300 -24.52 9.52 3.51
CA VAL A 300 -25.93 9.79 3.21
C VAL A 300 -26.78 9.84 4.49
N ARG A 301 -27.62 10.87 4.59
CA ARG A 301 -28.95 10.80 5.21
C ARG A 301 -29.92 11.49 4.24
N ASP A 302 -31.08 10.88 3.98
CA ASP A 302 -32.22 11.46 3.27
C ASP A 302 -32.06 11.82 1.78
N GLY A 303 -31.64 10.84 0.99
CA GLY A 303 -32.38 10.56 -0.25
C GLY A 303 -31.96 11.22 -1.56
N ASP A 304 -30.78 11.84 -1.67
CA ASP A 304 -30.08 11.95 -2.97
C ASP A 304 -28.57 12.21 -2.85
N PHE A 305 -27.84 11.65 -3.84
CA PHE A 305 -26.38 11.59 -4.13
C PHE A 305 -25.56 10.40 -3.60
N GLU A 306 -24.88 9.76 -4.57
CA GLU A 306 -24.20 8.47 -4.53
C GLU A 306 -22.78 8.53 -3.93
N LYS A 307 -22.32 7.43 -3.32
CA LYS A 307 -20.88 7.10 -3.28
C LYS A 307 -20.45 7.02 -4.74
N VAL A 308 -19.69 7.98 -5.24
CA VAL A 308 -18.96 7.75 -6.50
C VAL A 308 -17.99 6.62 -6.18
N ARG A 309 -18.33 5.41 -6.62
CA ARG A 309 -17.42 4.26 -6.56
C ARG A 309 -16.09 4.70 -7.15
N ASP A 310 -15.03 4.25 -6.48
CA ASP A 310 -13.65 4.66 -6.62
C ASP A 310 -13.12 4.62 -8.07
N HIS A 311 -13.36 5.71 -8.82
CA HIS A 311 -12.64 6.01 -10.05
C HIS A 311 -11.35 6.79 -9.76
N THR A 312 -11.04 7.05 -8.50
CA THR A 312 -10.03 8.02 -8.08
C THR A 312 -8.60 7.51 -8.12
N PHE A 313 -8.44 6.20 -7.96
CA PHE A 313 -7.13 5.55 -8.14
C PHE A 313 -6.95 4.92 -9.53
N THR A 314 -7.79 5.24 -10.52
CA THR A 314 -7.60 4.78 -11.91
C THR A 314 -6.22 5.18 -12.47
N GLN A 315 -5.70 6.36 -12.11
CA GLN A 315 -4.33 6.79 -12.45
C GLN A 315 -3.22 6.11 -11.64
N LEU A 316 -3.58 5.42 -10.55
CA LEU A 316 -2.67 4.57 -9.78
C LEU A 316 -2.77 3.11 -10.25
N THR A 317 -2.95 2.87 -11.56
CA THR A 317 -3.02 1.51 -12.12
C THR A 317 -1.80 0.66 -11.72
N ALA A 318 -0.61 1.25 -11.64
CA ALA A 318 0.58 0.53 -11.17
C ALA A 318 0.50 0.14 -9.70
N MET A 319 -0.11 0.99 -8.86
CA MET A 319 -0.40 0.68 -7.46
C MET A 319 -1.38 -0.49 -7.35
N VAL A 320 -2.49 -0.45 -8.10
CA VAL A 320 -3.50 -1.51 -8.13
C VAL A 320 -2.87 -2.83 -8.58
N ALA A 321 -2.05 -2.79 -9.64
CA ALA A 321 -1.32 -3.96 -10.13
C ALA A 321 -0.36 -4.52 -9.08
N ASP A 322 0.34 -3.68 -8.33
CA ASP A 322 1.25 -4.10 -7.26
C ASP A 322 0.52 -4.70 -6.04
N VAL A 323 -0.63 -4.13 -5.65
CA VAL A 323 -1.49 -4.68 -4.59
C VAL A 323 -1.98 -6.07 -5.01
N ARG A 324 -2.62 -6.18 -6.19
CA ARG A 324 -3.07 -7.46 -6.76
C ARG A 324 -1.93 -8.46 -6.85
N GLY A 325 -0.78 -8.05 -7.40
CA GLY A 325 0.38 -8.91 -7.57
C GLY A 325 0.98 -9.43 -6.27
N SER A 326 0.75 -8.74 -5.14
CA SER A 326 1.18 -9.13 -3.79
C SER A 326 0.19 -10.09 -3.10
N MET A 327 -1.03 -10.20 -3.62
CA MET A 327 -2.12 -11.03 -3.09
C MET A 327 -2.41 -12.26 -3.95
N MET A 328 -1.67 -12.47 -5.03
CA MET A 328 -1.86 -13.60 -5.94
C MET A 328 -0.64 -14.52 -5.94
N GLN A 329 -0.89 -15.83 -6.02
CA GLN A 329 0.15 -16.81 -6.34
C GLN A 329 0.77 -16.47 -7.71
N PRO A 330 2.10 -16.28 -7.80
CA PRO A 330 2.73 -15.98 -9.08
C PRO A 330 2.81 -17.22 -9.97
N SER A 331 2.77 -17.03 -11.29
CA SER A 331 3.02 -18.10 -12.28
C SER A 331 4.48 -18.53 -12.33
N SER A 332 5.42 -17.66 -11.94
CA SER A 332 6.85 -17.95 -11.84
C SER A 332 7.49 -17.21 -10.65
N GLY A 333 8.52 -17.82 -10.05
CA GLY A 333 9.18 -17.29 -8.86
C GLY A 333 8.41 -17.56 -7.56
N LYS A 334 8.85 -16.92 -6.47
CA LYS A 334 8.23 -17.05 -5.14
C LYS A 334 7.26 -15.89 -4.88
N PRO A 335 6.14 -16.12 -4.16
CA PRO A 335 5.27 -15.04 -3.71
C PRO A 335 5.99 -14.11 -2.71
N THR A 336 5.37 -12.98 -2.35
CA THR A 336 5.95 -12.03 -1.38
C THR A 336 6.15 -12.70 -0.02
N ARG A 337 7.04 -12.16 0.83
CA ARG A 337 7.29 -12.72 2.16
C ARG A 337 6.05 -12.71 3.06
N ASN A 338 5.24 -11.66 2.99
CA ASN A 338 3.98 -11.57 3.74
C ASN A 338 2.96 -12.62 3.27
N PHE A 339 2.85 -12.85 1.95
CA PHE A 339 2.03 -13.93 1.42
C PHE A 339 2.51 -15.30 1.90
N GLN A 340 3.81 -15.55 1.88
CA GLN A 340 4.38 -16.80 2.42
C GLN A 340 4.09 -16.96 3.92
N ALA A 341 4.14 -15.89 4.72
CA ALA A 341 3.74 -15.94 6.12
C ALA A 341 2.27 -16.37 6.30
N GLY A 342 1.38 -15.93 5.41
CA GLY A 342 0.00 -16.43 5.33
C GLY A 342 -0.09 -17.93 5.05
N GLN A 343 0.74 -18.44 4.14
CA GLN A 343 0.82 -19.87 3.82
C GLN A 343 1.36 -20.70 5.00
N VAL A 344 2.33 -20.17 5.74
CA VAL A 344 2.83 -20.76 6.98
C VAL A 344 1.72 -20.77 8.04
N MET A 345 0.99 -19.67 8.19
CA MET A 345 -0.16 -19.61 9.10
C MET A 345 -1.22 -20.65 8.74
N ALA A 346 -1.52 -20.85 7.47
CA ALA A 346 -2.46 -21.89 7.03
C ALA A 346 -1.97 -23.30 7.42
N SER A 347 -0.69 -23.60 7.21
CA SER A 347 -0.08 -24.88 7.60
C SER A 347 -0.13 -25.09 9.12
N LEU A 348 0.16 -24.05 9.90
CA LEU A 348 0.07 -24.07 11.36
C LEU A 348 -1.37 -24.33 11.81
N ILE A 349 -2.35 -23.60 11.28
CA ILE A 349 -3.77 -23.76 11.62
C ILE A 349 -4.29 -25.14 11.25
N ARG A 350 -3.87 -25.71 10.10
CA ARG A 350 -4.22 -27.10 9.72
C ARG A 350 -3.66 -28.13 10.69
N ARG A 351 -2.41 -27.93 11.16
CA ARG A 351 -1.72 -28.89 12.03
C ARG A 351 -2.26 -28.86 13.46
N GLU A 352 -2.49 -27.66 13.99
CA GLU A 352 -2.88 -27.48 15.39
C GLU A 352 -4.41 -27.46 15.58
N GLU A 353 -5.18 -27.37 14.49
CA GLU A 353 -6.65 -27.27 14.50
C GLU A 353 -7.17 -26.09 15.35
N ARG A 354 -6.40 -24.99 15.37
CA ARG A 354 -6.72 -23.74 16.06
C ARG A 354 -5.99 -22.57 15.43
N CYS A 355 -6.40 -21.34 15.74
CA CYS A 355 -5.59 -20.16 15.48
C CYS A 355 -4.27 -20.19 16.30
N PRO A 356 -3.24 -19.43 15.88
CA PRO A 356 -2.01 -19.28 16.65
C PRO A 356 -2.30 -18.71 18.06
N LEU A 357 -1.61 -19.22 19.08
CA LEU A 357 -1.67 -18.77 20.47
C LEU A 357 -1.21 -17.32 20.61
N SER A 358 -0.19 -16.93 19.85
CA SER A 358 0.33 -15.57 19.82
C SER A 358 0.99 -15.24 18.48
N MET A 359 1.37 -13.98 18.30
CA MET A 359 2.18 -13.55 17.14
C MET A 359 3.55 -14.24 17.13
N GLU A 360 4.14 -14.47 18.30
CA GLU A 360 5.46 -15.10 18.45
C GLU A 360 5.44 -16.56 17.97
N GLU A 361 4.35 -17.30 18.18
CA GLU A 361 4.20 -18.66 17.63
C GLU A 361 4.22 -18.65 16.09
N LEU A 362 3.52 -17.69 15.48
CA LEU A 362 3.48 -17.55 14.02
C LEU A 362 4.86 -17.10 13.48
N GLU A 363 5.51 -16.14 14.13
CA GLU A 363 6.83 -15.68 13.74
C GLU A 363 7.89 -16.77 13.87
N GLN A 364 7.82 -17.60 14.92
CA GLN A 364 8.69 -18.76 15.06
C GLN A 364 8.44 -19.78 13.95
N SER A 365 7.17 -20.08 13.65
CA SER A 365 6.81 -20.96 12.54
C SER A 365 7.30 -20.42 11.18
N CYS A 366 7.32 -19.10 11.01
CA CYS A 366 7.88 -18.46 9.82
C CYS A 366 9.40 -18.66 9.75
N GLU A 367 10.13 -18.48 10.86
CA GLU A 367 11.58 -18.74 10.92
C GLU A 367 11.91 -20.20 10.62
N ASP A 368 11.16 -21.13 11.20
CA ASP A 368 11.32 -22.57 10.96
C ASP A 368 11.07 -22.93 9.49
N ALA A 369 10.22 -22.17 8.79
CA ALA A 369 9.99 -22.26 7.35
C ALA A 369 11.01 -21.48 6.48
N GLY A 370 12.04 -20.88 7.09
CA GLY A 370 13.09 -20.14 6.40
C GLY A 370 12.72 -18.69 6.03
N LEU A 371 11.69 -18.11 6.66
CA LEU A 371 11.29 -16.71 6.46
C LEU A 371 11.86 -15.84 7.59
N PRO A 372 12.81 -14.93 7.31
CA PRO A 372 13.40 -14.09 8.34
C PRO A 372 12.40 -13.02 8.84
N LYS A 373 12.24 -12.92 10.17
CA LYS A 373 11.37 -11.93 10.86
C LYS A 373 11.53 -10.50 10.34
N GLY A 374 12.78 -10.11 10.03
CA GLY A 374 13.12 -8.75 9.61
C GLY A 374 12.38 -8.24 8.37
N GLY A 375 11.79 -9.13 7.54
CA GLY A 375 11.05 -8.76 6.33
C GLY A 375 9.55 -9.03 6.35
N LEU A 376 8.96 -9.31 7.52
CA LEU A 376 7.52 -9.59 7.68
C LEU A 376 6.75 -8.31 8.06
N GLU A 377 6.81 -7.30 7.19
CA GLU A 377 6.21 -5.98 7.43
C GLU A 377 4.70 -6.03 7.70
N GLY A 378 3.99 -7.03 7.14
CA GLY A 378 2.57 -7.23 7.40
C GLY A 378 2.29 -7.64 8.84
N LEU A 379 3.09 -8.57 9.38
CA LEU A 379 2.96 -9.00 10.78
C LEU A 379 3.39 -7.88 11.75
N LYS A 380 4.44 -7.13 11.39
CA LYS A 380 4.86 -5.94 12.16
C LYS A 380 3.76 -4.89 12.22
N ALA A 381 3.12 -4.58 11.08
CA ALA A 381 2.01 -3.62 11.03
C ALA A 381 0.80 -4.11 11.85
N LEU A 382 0.50 -5.40 11.81
CA LEU A 382 -0.64 -5.99 12.51
C LEU A 382 -0.56 -5.84 14.03
N ARG A 383 0.66 -5.83 14.62
CA ARG A 383 0.88 -5.51 16.05
C ARG A 383 0.27 -4.18 16.47
N TYR A 384 0.24 -3.22 15.55
CA TYR A 384 -0.22 -1.86 15.77
C TYR A 384 -1.57 -1.57 15.11
N TRP A 385 -2.28 -2.61 14.65
CA TRP A 385 -3.49 -2.42 13.84
C TRP A 385 -4.59 -1.57 14.51
N PRO A 386 -5.00 -1.81 15.78
CA PRO A 386 -6.04 -0.98 16.43
C PRO A 386 -5.66 0.50 16.54
N GLN A 387 -4.36 0.78 16.64
CA GLN A 387 -3.82 2.13 16.68
C GLN A 387 -3.79 2.76 15.28
N ILE A 388 -3.40 2.00 14.25
CA ILE A 388 -3.45 2.44 12.84
C ILE A 388 -4.91 2.76 12.47
N ALA A 389 -5.84 1.85 12.73
CA ALA A 389 -7.25 2.01 12.40
C ALA A 389 -7.84 3.27 13.04
N ARG A 390 -7.62 3.46 14.36
CA ARG A 390 -8.10 4.65 15.08
C ARG A 390 -7.46 5.94 14.58
N LYS A 391 -6.14 5.96 14.35
CA LYS A 391 -5.43 7.15 13.88
C LYS A 391 -6.01 7.67 12.56
N TYR A 392 -6.23 6.78 11.61
CA TYR A 392 -6.73 7.14 10.29
C TYR A 392 -8.26 7.11 10.19
N ALA A 393 -8.95 6.91 11.32
CA ALA A 393 -10.42 6.80 11.40
C ALA A 393 -10.98 5.79 10.39
N ILE A 394 -10.30 4.65 10.23
CA ILE A 394 -10.69 3.59 9.29
C ILE A 394 -11.98 2.93 9.77
N PRO A 395 -13.07 2.96 8.98
CA PRO A 395 -14.29 2.24 9.32
C PRO A 395 -14.04 0.74 9.40
N LEU A 396 -14.67 0.05 10.35
CA LEU A 396 -14.49 -1.39 10.54
C LEU A 396 -14.81 -2.22 9.29
N HIS A 397 -15.81 -1.80 8.52
CA HIS A 397 -16.24 -2.50 7.30
C HIS A 397 -15.26 -2.33 6.13
N ASP A 398 -14.47 -1.26 6.12
CA ASP A 398 -13.40 -1.02 5.13
C ASP A 398 -12.13 -1.81 5.46
N ALA A 399 -12.09 -2.53 6.57
CA ALA A 399 -10.93 -3.30 7.01
C ALA A 399 -11.26 -4.67 7.61
N SER A 400 -12.43 -5.23 7.29
CA SER A 400 -12.93 -6.47 7.89
C SER A 400 -11.95 -7.64 7.79
N MET A 401 -11.26 -7.82 6.66
CA MET A 401 -10.32 -8.94 6.50
C MET A 401 -9.08 -8.78 7.38
N VAL A 402 -8.58 -7.55 7.55
CA VAL A 402 -7.48 -7.25 8.47
C VAL A 402 -7.95 -7.40 9.92
N ASN A 403 -9.18 -7.00 10.24
CA ASN A 403 -9.79 -7.21 11.55
C ASN A 403 -9.91 -8.70 11.89
N LEU A 404 -10.37 -9.53 10.96
CA LEU A 404 -10.42 -10.99 11.15
C LEU A 404 -9.02 -11.58 11.36
N LEU A 405 -8.02 -11.17 10.57
CA LEU A 405 -6.63 -11.59 10.77
C LEU A 405 -6.10 -11.21 12.16
N TYR A 406 -6.41 -9.98 12.59
CA TYR A 406 -6.01 -9.47 13.89
C TYR A 406 -6.66 -10.30 15.01
N MET A 407 -7.96 -10.60 14.91
CA MET A 407 -8.66 -11.41 15.92
C MET A 407 -8.12 -12.83 16.00
N ALA A 408 -7.74 -13.44 14.89
CA ALA A 408 -7.10 -14.75 14.88
C ALA A 408 -5.77 -14.76 15.67
N LEU A 409 -5.03 -13.65 15.68
CA LEU A 409 -3.69 -13.56 16.30
C LEU A 409 -3.68 -12.96 17.70
N TYR A 410 -4.54 -11.98 17.97
CA TYR A 410 -4.57 -11.19 19.21
C TYR A 410 -5.87 -11.33 20.00
N GLY A 411 -6.90 -11.96 19.44
CA GLY A 411 -8.16 -12.17 20.13
C GLY A 411 -8.00 -13.00 21.41
N ARG A 412 -8.96 -12.84 22.34
CA ARG A 412 -9.07 -13.75 23.49
C ARG A 412 -9.36 -15.18 23.02
N PRO A 413 -9.08 -16.23 23.83
CA PRO A 413 -9.25 -17.62 23.41
C PRO A 413 -10.60 -17.94 22.74
N ALA A 414 -11.73 -17.49 23.31
CA ALA A 414 -13.06 -17.69 22.74
C ALA A 414 -13.26 -16.98 21.38
N VAL A 415 -12.66 -15.80 21.20
CA VAL A 415 -12.69 -15.05 19.94
C VAL A 415 -11.82 -15.75 18.90
N LYS A 416 -10.66 -16.28 19.29
CA LYS A 416 -9.80 -17.07 18.41
C LYS A 416 -10.46 -18.36 17.93
N GLU A 417 -11.24 -19.02 18.79
CA GLU A 417 -12.04 -20.18 18.38
C GLU A 417 -13.09 -19.81 17.33
N THR A 418 -13.76 -18.66 17.51
CA THR A 418 -14.73 -18.14 16.54
C THR A 418 -14.04 -17.74 15.23
N ALA A 419 -12.91 -17.03 15.30
CA ALA A 419 -12.10 -16.66 14.16
C ALA A 419 -11.58 -17.88 13.40
N TYR A 420 -11.15 -18.93 14.11
CA TYR A 420 -10.75 -20.21 13.52
C TYR A 420 -11.91 -20.81 12.69
N ARG A 421 -13.12 -20.89 13.26
CA ARG A 421 -14.29 -21.40 12.53
C ARG A 421 -14.58 -20.59 11.27
N VAL A 422 -14.57 -19.26 11.37
CA VAL A 422 -14.82 -18.37 10.22
C VAL A 422 -13.73 -18.49 9.16
N MET A 423 -12.46 -18.57 9.56
CA MET A 423 -11.34 -18.62 8.61
C MET A 423 -11.20 -19.97 7.91
N THR A 424 -11.66 -21.06 8.52
CA THR A 424 -11.44 -22.43 8.01
C THR A 424 -12.64 -23.02 7.29
N ASP A 425 -13.87 -22.63 7.64
CA ASP A 425 -15.07 -23.02 6.90
C ASP A 425 -15.32 -22.07 5.71
N SER A 426 -15.36 -22.62 4.50
CA SER A 426 -15.50 -21.81 3.28
C SER A 426 -16.84 -21.08 3.18
N ARG A 427 -17.93 -21.62 3.75
CA ARG A 427 -19.24 -20.97 3.78
C ARG A 427 -19.24 -19.83 4.79
N GLU A 428 -18.74 -20.06 6.00
CA GLU A 428 -18.61 -19.00 7.01
C GLU A 428 -17.73 -17.86 6.51
N LEU A 429 -16.59 -18.17 5.87
CA LEU A 429 -15.70 -17.16 5.28
C LEU A 429 -16.39 -16.37 4.18
N SER A 430 -17.15 -17.04 3.31
CA SER A 430 -17.89 -16.38 2.22
C SER A 430 -18.99 -15.47 2.76
N SER A 431 -19.76 -15.93 3.75
CA SER A 431 -20.78 -15.12 4.43
C SER A 431 -20.14 -13.92 5.14
N TYR A 432 -19.00 -14.12 5.82
CA TYR A 432 -18.26 -13.03 6.43
C TYR A 432 -17.82 -11.99 5.40
N CYS A 433 -17.26 -12.41 4.26
CA CYS A 433 -16.87 -11.49 3.18
C CYS A 433 -18.05 -10.66 2.67
N GLN A 434 -19.25 -11.23 2.63
CA GLN A 434 -20.45 -10.55 2.16
C GLN A 434 -21.02 -9.56 3.18
N GLU A 435 -21.09 -9.95 4.45
CA GLU A 435 -21.80 -9.16 5.47
C GLU A 435 -20.88 -8.15 6.18
N SER A 436 -19.59 -8.46 6.33
CA SER A 436 -18.64 -7.59 7.05
C SER A 436 -18.33 -6.26 6.36
N VAL A 437 -18.65 -6.14 5.06
CA VAL A 437 -18.51 -4.89 4.29
C VAL A 437 -19.70 -3.94 4.46
N ARG A 438 -20.74 -4.35 5.19
CA ARG A 438 -21.93 -3.53 5.43
C ARG A 438 -21.82 -2.80 6.77
N PRO A 439 -22.15 -1.48 6.83
CA PRO A 439 -22.34 -0.79 8.09
C PRO A 439 -23.37 -1.51 8.96
N SER A 440 -23.21 -1.48 10.28
CA SER A 440 -24.05 -2.24 11.23
C SER A 440 -25.55 -1.99 11.03
N HIS A 441 -25.94 -0.71 10.82
CA HIS A 441 -27.32 -0.32 10.53
C HIS A 441 -27.88 -0.89 9.21
N SER A 442 -27.02 -1.28 8.27
CA SER A 442 -27.43 -1.85 6.98
C SER A 442 -27.65 -3.37 7.03
N ARG A 443 -27.23 -4.06 8.11
CA ARG A 443 -27.42 -5.51 8.28
C ARG A 443 -28.81 -5.88 8.78
N ARG A 444 -29.45 -4.97 9.51
CA ARG A 444 -30.77 -5.14 10.16
C ARG A 444 -31.82 -5.81 9.26
N TYR A 445 -31.93 -5.35 8.00
CA TYR A 445 -32.90 -5.91 7.06
C TYR A 445 -32.47 -7.25 6.45
N ALA A 446 -31.17 -7.47 6.24
CA ALA A 446 -30.66 -8.75 5.75
C ALA A 446 -30.85 -9.84 6.81
N ASP A 447 -30.57 -9.53 8.07
CA ASP A 447 -30.80 -10.43 9.20
C ASP A 447 -32.30 -10.75 9.35
N ALA A 448 -33.17 -9.74 9.21
CA ALA A 448 -34.61 -9.95 9.27
C ALA A 448 -35.14 -10.82 8.13
N LEU A 449 -34.61 -10.66 6.90
CA LEU A 449 -34.94 -11.52 5.76
C LEU A 449 -34.50 -12.98 5.95
N GLN A 450 -33.46 -13.24 6.75
CA GLN A 450 -33.00 -14.59 7.07
C GLN A 450 -33.80 -15.26 8.20
N ASN A 451 -34.57 -14.49 8.97
CA ASN A 451 -35.31 -14.94 10.15
C ASN A 451 -36.81 -14.55 10.07
N LEU A 452 -37.44 -14.70 8.90
CA LEU A 452 -38.84 -14.29 8.67
C LEU A 452 -39.87 -15.08 9.51
N ASP A 453 -39.45 -16.17 10.15
CA ASP A 453 -40.21 -16.92 11.13
C ASP A 453 -40.31 -16.22 12.50
N VAL A 454 -39.46 -15.22 12.77
CA VAL A 454 -39.53 -14.35 13.94
C VAL A 454 -40.48 -13.19 13.64
N PRO A 455 -41.58 -13.00 14.41
CA PRO A 455 -42.59 -11.97 14.14
C PRO A 455 -42.02 -10.56 14.01
N GLU A 456 -41.08 -10.20 14.89
CA GLU A 456 -40.44 -8.88 14.91
C GLU A 456 -39.57 -8.63 13.67
N ALA A 457 -38.95 -9.67 13.13
CA ALA A 457 -38.15 -9.61 11.91
C ALA A 457 -39.05 -9.46 10.67
N LEU A 458 -40.16 -10.21 10.62
CA LEU A 458 -41.16 -10.05 9.57
C LEU A 458 -41.78 -8.65 9.60
N ASP A 459 -42.14 -8.16 10.78
CA ASP A 459 -42.69 -6.82 10.98
C ASP A 459 -41.71 -5.73 10.52
N LEU A 460 -40.41 -5.90 10.77
CA LEU A 460 -39.40 -4.98 10.27
C LEU A 460 -39.38 -4.91 8.74
N VAL A 461 -39.37 -6.06 8.06
CA VAL A 461 -39.37 -6.12 6.59
C VAL A 461 -40.68 -5.56 6.04
N VAL A 462 -41.81 -5.92 6.64
CA VAL A 462 -43.14 -5.40 6.28
C VAL A 462 -43.19 -3.88 6.45
N ASN A 463 -42.69 -3.34 7.56
CA ASN A 463 -42.63 -1.90 7.80
C ASN A 463 -41.74 -1.17 6.79
N ALA A 464 -40.63 -1.78 6.34
CA ALA A 464 -39.84 -1.22 5.26
C ALA A 464 -40.57 -1.24 3.91
N VAL A 465 -41.30 -2.31 3.59
CA VAL A 465 -42.15 -2.36 2.38
C VAL A 465 -43.27 -1.32 2.46
N ILE A 466 -43.90 -1.17 3.64
CA ILE A 466 -44.90 -0.12 3.89
C ILE A 466 -44.25 1.26 3.74
N ALA A 467 -43.06 1.50 4.28
CA ALA A 467 -42.34 2.75 4.16
C ALA A 467 -41.89 3.06 2.72
N ASP A 468 -41.51 2.06 1.92
CA ASP A 468 -41.22 2.22 0.49
C ASP A 468 -42.47 2.53 -0.32
N ASN A 469 -43.57 1.80 -0.06
CA ASN A 469 -44.89 2.08 -0.65
C ASN A 469 -45.40 3.48 -0.25
N ALA A 470 -45.20 3.87 1.01
CA ALA A 470 -45.53 5.18 1.53
C ALA A 470 -44.63 6.27 0.95
N ARG A 471 -43.31 6.05 0.77
CA ARG A 471 -42.39 6.98 0.08
C ARG A 471 -42.76 7.17 -1.39
N LYS A 472 -43.19 6.11 -2.06
CA LYS A 472 -43.74 6.15 -3.43
C LYS A 472 -45.08 6.89 -3.48
N ALA A 473 -45.86 6.85 -2.40
CA ALA A 473 -47.16 7.53 -2.30
C ALA A 473 -47.06 8.99 -1.80
N MET A 474 -46.05 9.33 -0.99
CA MET A 474 -45.88 10.61 -0.32
C MET A 474 -44.40 10.88 0.00
N ARG A 475 -43.86 12.02 -0.44
CA ARG A 475 -42.65 12.61 0.16
C ARG A 475 -42.99 13.02 1.61
N GLY A 476 -42.52 12.29 2.61
CA GLY A 476 -42.61 12.66 4.04
C GLY A 476 -42.10 11.57 4.99
N GLU A 477 -41.12 11.92 5.84
CA GLU A 477 -40.26 11.06 6.67
C GLU A 477 -40.95 10.34 7.85
N MET A 478 -40.43 9.17 8.25
CA MET A 478 -40.45 8.70 9.65
C MET A 478 -39.37 7.63 9.93
N SER A 479 -38.78 7.70 11.14
CA SER A 479 -37.66 6.90 11.68
C SER A 479 -38.14 5.74 12.57
N LEU A 480 -37.38 4.63 12.64
CA LEU A 480 -37.68 3.44 13.46
C LEU A 480 -36.49 2.99 14.32
N ASP A 481 -36.76 2.67 15.59
CA ASP A 481 -35.82 2.19 16.63
C ASP A 481 -35.52 0.68 16.56
N ASP A 482 -34.39 0.28 17.15
CA ASP A 482 -33.76 -1.06 17.15
C ASP A 482 -34.03 -1.88 18.44
N SER A 483 -34.06 -3.22 18.31
CA SER A 483 -33.82 -4.16 19.42
C SER A 483 -33.19 -5.47 18.91
N ALA A 484 -32.16 -5.98 19.59
CA ALA A 484 -31.34 -7.14 19.19
C ALA A 484 -31.47 -8.35 20.13
N SER A 485 -31.29 -9.58 19.62
CA SER A 485 -31.21 -10.84 20.38
C SER A 485 -30.08 -11.74 19.87
N SER A 486 -29.42 -12.49 20.77
CA SER A 486 -28.15 -13.21 20.53
C SER A 486 -28.25 -14.75 20.53
N SER A 487 -28.19 -15.36 19.34
CA SER A 487 -27.66 -16.73 19.11
C SER A 487 -27.39 -16.99 17.62
N GLY A 488 -26.51 -16.20 16.98
CA GLY A 488 -26.33 -16.22 15.52
C GLY A 488 -25.15 -17.07 15.01
N PRO A 489 -25.03 -17.25 13.68
CA PRO A 489 -23.85 -17.78 12.98
C PRO A 489 -22.49 -17.27 13.49
N ALA A 490 -21.41 -18.04 13.27
CA ALA A 490 -20.08 -17.70 13.80
C ALA A 490 -19.54 -16.38 13.22
N TYR A 491 -19.80 -16.10 11.94
CA TYR A 491 -19.41 -14.83 11.33
C TYR A 491 -20.08 -13.61 12.00
N LEU A 492 -21.34 -13.72 12.46
CA LEU A 492 -22.02 -12.63 13.19
C LEU A 492 -21.43 -12.43 14.59
N GLN A 493 -21.21 -13.53 15.33
CA GLN A 493 -20.56 -13.47 16.65
C GLN A 493 -19.18 -12.81 16.59
N LEU A 494 -18.42 -13.11 15.53
CA LEU A 494 -17.11 -12.49 15.30
C LEU A 494 -17.24 -11.00 14.98
N MET A 495 -18.22 -10.59 14.17
CA MET A 495 -18.45 -9.19 13.84
C MET A 495 -18.77 -8.36 15.10
N ASP A 496 -19.63 -8.87 15.97
CA ASP A 496 -19.95 -8.23 17.26
C ASP A 496 -18.70 -8.14 18.17
N ALA A 497 -17.87 -9.18 18.18
CA ALA A 497 -16.61 -9.18 18.93
C ALA A 497 -15.60 -8.16 18.39
N ILE A 498 -15.54 -7.97 17.07
CA ILE A 498 -14.70 -6.97 16.42
C ILE A 498 -15.16 -5.56 16.79
N GLU A 499 -16.47 -5.28 16.69
CA GLU A 499 -17.07 -3.98 17.03
C GLU A 499 -16.78 -3.62 18.50
N SER A 500 -17.05 -4.54 19.43
CA SER A 500 -16.81 -4.29 20.86
C SER A 500 -15.35 -4.08 21.25
N GLN A 501 -14.38 -4.61 20.49
CA GLN A 501 -12.95 -4.55 20.82
C GLN A 501 -12.19 -3.45 20.08
N LEU A 502 -12.68 -3.00 18.92
CA LEU A 502 -12.00 -2.02 18.08
C LEU A 502 -12.64 -0.64 18.08
N ASP A 503 -13.93 -0.50 18.43
CA ASP A 503 -14.58 0.82 18.60
C ASP A 503 -14.33 1.45 20.00
N GLY A 504 -13.42 0.86 20.79
CA GLY A 504 -13.06 1.27 22.16
C GLY A 504 -11.87 2.22 22.31
#